data_AF-A0A6B1HZE4-F1
#
_entry.id   AF-A0A6B1HZE4-F1
#
_cell.length_a   1.000
_cell.length_b   1.000
_cell.length_c   1.000
_cell.angle_alpha   90.00
_cell.angle_beta   90.00
_cell.angle_gamma   90.00
#
_symmetry.space_group_name_H-M   'P 1'
#
loop_
_entity.id
_entity.type
_entity.pdbx_description
1 polymer ?
#
loop_
_entity_poly.entity_id
_entity_poly.type
_entity_poly.pdbx_seq_one_letter_code
_entity_poly.pdbx_strand_id
1 'polypeptide(L)'
;MAATQIELPFGDSQLQVAVPSERLLGVVLPRTEQCGDGAELALVRDALARPVGTPELRALVRPGQQVAIVVSDMTRPCPTDRLLPPVLEELAAAGVP
;
A
#
# COMPACT_ATOMS: atom_id res chain seq x y z
N MET A 1 3.90 -39.65 13.67
CA MET A 1 4.49 -38.42 14.27
C MET A 1 3.79 -37.23 13.65
N ALA A 2 3.25 -36.30 14.45
CA ALA A 2 2.51 -35.15 13.93
C ALA A 2 3.48 -34.10 13.36
N ALA A 3 3.23 -33.60 12.16
CA ALA A 3 4.01 -32.54 11.52
C ALA A 3 3.10 -31.37 11.15
N THR A 4 3.62 -30.16 11.29
CA THR A 4 2.97 -28.92 10.87
C THR A 4 3.48 -28.56 9.48
N GLN A 5 2.57 -28.30 8.54
CA GLN A 5 2.91 -27.81 7.20
C GLN A 5 3.02 -26.29 7.22
N ILE A 6 4.07 -25.76 6.60
CA ILE A 6 4.36 -24.32 6.52
C ILE A 6 4.67 -23.97 5.07
N GLU A 7 4.07 -22.89 4.58
CA GLU A 7 4.31 -22.33 3.24
C GLU A 7 5.36 -21.22 3.31
N LEU A 8 6.41 -21.34 2.51
CA LEU A 8 7.48 -20.35 2.40
C LEU A 8 7.53 -19.77 0.98
N PRO A 9 7.41 -18.45 0.80
CA PRO A 9 7.59 -17.82 -0.51
C PRO A 9 8.98 -18.12 -1.08
N PHE A 10 9.06 -18.53 -2.35
CA PHE A 10 10.32 -18.85 -3.04
C PHE A 10 10.20 -18.57 -4.54
N GLY A 11 10.83 -17.49 -5.00
CA GLY A 11 10.68 -16.99 -6.36
C GLY A 11 9.22 -16.72 -6.70
N ASP A 12 8.74 -17.28 -7.80
CA ASP A 12 7.34 -17.16 -8.25
C ASP A 12 6.43 -18.27 -7.69
N SER A 13 6.88 -18.99 -6.66
CA SER A 13 6.20 -20.15 -6.09
C SER A 13 6.26 -20.18 -4.56
N GLN A 14 5.79 -21.29 -3.98
CA GLN A 14 5.86 -21.56 -2.56
C GLN A 14 6.49 -22.93 -2.31
N LEU A 15 7.35 -23.02 -1.31
CA LEU A 15 7.87 -24.27 -0.79
C LEU A 15 7.00 -24.74 0.38
N GLN A 16 6.53 -25.98 0.30
CA GLN A 16 5.82 -26.65 1.38
C GLN A 16 6.83 -27.38 2.26
N VAL A 17 6.88 -27.03 3.55
CA VAL A 17 7.82 -27.62 4.52
C VAL A 17 7.05 -28.28 5.65
N ALA A 18 7.35 -29.56 5.89
CA ALA A 18 6.80 -30.31 7.02
C ALA A 18 7.77 -30.27 8.21
N VAL A 19 7.39 -29.59 9.29
CA VAL A 19 8.18 -29.52 10.52
C VAL A 19 7.57 -30.44 11.58
N PRO A 20 8.32 -31.38 12.18
CA PRO A 20 7.82 -32.19 13.29
C PRO A 20 7.33 -31.27 14.43
N SER A 21 6.09 -31.50 14.88
CA SER A 21 5.41 -30.56 15.79
C SER A 21 6.12 -30.44 17.15
N GLU A 22 6.80 -31.51 17.59
CA GLU A 22 7.62 -31.53 18.81
C GLU A 22 8.88 -30.63 18.74
N ARG A 23 9.29 -30.24 17.53
CA ARG A 23 10.45 -29.35 17.28
C ARG A 23 10.03 -27.95 16.85
N LEU A 24 8.73 -27.68 16.75
CA LEU A 24 8.20 -26.39 16.35
C LEU A 24 7.81 -25.57 17.58
N LEU A 25 8.56 -24.50 17.85
CA LEU A 25 8.25 -23.57 18.94
C LEU A 25 7.07 -22.64 18.60
N GLY A 26 6.94 -22.25 17.33
CA GLY A 26 5.85 -21.41 16.87
C GLY A 26 6.07 -20.86 15.45
N VAL A 27 5.01 -20.29 14.89
CA VAL A 27 5.02 -19.59 13.59
C VAL A 27 4.60 -18.15 13.85
N VAL A 28 5.44 -17.19 13.44
CA VAL A 28 5.19 -15.76 13.63
C VAL A 28 4.81 -15.16 12.29
N LEU A 29 3.56 -14.70 12.18
CA LEU A 29 3.01 -14.07 10.98
C LEU A 29 2.63 -12.62 11.29
N PRO A 30 2.68 -11.71 10.30
CA PRO A 30 2.15 -10.37 10.46
C PRO A 30 0.64 -10.44 10.77
N ARG A 31 0.16 -9.48 11.57
CA ARG A 31 -1.28 -9.28 11.71
C ARG A 31 -1.80 -8.72 10.39
N THR A 32 -2.54 -9.54 9.66
CA THR A 32 -3.28 -9.11 8.48
C THR A 32 -4.69 -8.73 8.88
N GLU A 33 -5.09 -7.50 8.58
CA GLU A 33 -6.50 -7.12 8.63
C GLU A 33 -7.13 -7.45 7.29
N GLN A 34 -8.32 -8.04 7.31
CA GLN A 34 -9.10 -8.24 6.10
C GLN A 34 -9.60 -6.87 5.65
N CYS A 35 -8.99 -6.31 4.60
CA CYS A 35 -9.55 -5.15 3.92
C CYS A 35 -10.66 -5.65 3.00
N GLY A 36 -11.87 -5.10 3.11
CA GLY A 36 -12.99 -5.48 2.24
C GLY A 36 -12.69 -5.15 0.77
N ASP A 37 -13.03 -6.09 -0.12
CA ASP A 37 -12.93 -5.89 -1.56
C ASP A 37 -13.85 -4.74 -1.99
N GLY A 38 -13.25 -3.61 -2.41
CA GLY A 38 -14.00 -2.49 -3.01
C GLY A 38 -13.59 -1.08 -2.61
N ALA A 39 -12.69 -0.90 -1.62
CA ALA A 39 -12.47 0.42 -1.03
C ALA A 39 -11.12 1.09 -1.30
N GLU A 40 -10.16 0.51 -2.04
CA GLU A 40 -8.80 1.10 -2.09
C GLU A 40 -8.78 2.52 -2.66
N LEU A 41 -9.41 2.75 -3.82
CA LEU A 41 -9.50 4.10 -4.39
C LEU A 41 -10.29 5.04 -3.47
N ALA A 42 -11.34 4.54 -2.82
CA ALA A 42 -12.12 5.32 -1.86
C ALA A 42 -11.27 5.71 -0.65
N LEU A 43 -10.47 4.79 -0.10
CA LEU A 43 -9.55 5.03 1.01
C LEU A 43 -8.50 6.09 0.65
N VAL A 44 -7.95 6.01 -0.57
CA VAL A 44 -6.98 7.01 -1.07
C VAL A 44 -7.62 8.39 -1.15
N ARG A 45 -8.82 8.50 -1.73
CA ARG A 45 -9.56 9.77 -1.80
C ARG A 45 -9.92 10.31 -0.42
N ASP A 46 -10.38 9.44 0.47
CA ASP A 46 -10.71 9.77 1.85
C ASP A 46 -9.49 10.27 2.63
N ALA A 47 -8.31 9.69 2.38
CA ALA A 47 -7.06 10.14 2.99
C ALA A 47 -6.62 11.52 2.47
N LEU A 48 -6.76 11.78 1.16
CA LEU A 48 -6.45 13.08 0.56
C LEU A 48 -7.38 14.20 1.07
N ALA A 49 -8.66 13.87 1.29
CA ALA A 49 -9.66 14.81 1.83
C ALA A 49 -9.52 15.05 3.35
N ARG A 50 -8.75 14.21 4.07
CA ARG A 50 -8.56 14.31 5.52
C ARG A 50 -7.07 14.20 5.88
N PRO A 51 -6.25 15.19 5.48
CA PRO A 51 -4.82 15.19 5.77
C PRO A 51 -4.53 15.26 7.28
N VAL A 52 -3.41 14.67 7.69
CA VAL A 52 -2.97 14.66 9.09
C VAL A 52 -2.00 15.81 9.31
N GLY A 53 -2.42 16.82 10.08
CA GLY A 53 -1.54 17.90 10.53
C GLY A 53 -1.20 18.96 9.47
N THR A 54 -1.84 18.94 8.30
CA THR A 54 -1.67 19.94 7.24
C THR A 54 -3.02 20.30 6.61
N PRO A 55 -3.11 21.43 5.88
CA PRO A 55 -4.20 21.67 4.94
C PRO A 55 -4.27 20.61 3.83
N GLU A 56 -5.41 20.55 3.14
CA GLU A 56 -5.60 19.75 1.93
C GLU A 56 -4.61 20.14 0.84
N LEU A 57 -4.24 19.19 -0.03
CA LEU A 57 -3.23 19.40 -1.06
C LEU A 57 -3.57 20.59 -1.98
N ARG A 58 -4.82 20.71 -2.39
CA ARG A 58 -5.32 21.82 -3.22
C ARG A 58 -5.15 23.20 -2.58
N ALA A 59 -5.09 23.28 -1.25
CA ALA A 59 -4.90 24.52 -0.51
C ALA A 59 -3.42 24.88 -0.31
N LEU A 60 -2.50 23.94 -0.58
CA LEU A 60 -1.06 24.14 -0.43
C LEU A 60 -0.37 24.70 -1.68
N VAL A 61 -1.01 24.56 -2.85
CA VAL A 61 -0.46 24.97 -4.14
C VAL A 61 -1.18 26.20 -4.71
N ARG A 62 -0.58 26.82 -5.73
CA ARG A 62 -1.16 27.95 -6.46
C ARG A 62 -1.37 27.58 -7.93
N PRO A 63 -2.38 28.17 -8.61
CA PRO A 63 -2.56 27.96 -10.04
C PRO A 63 -1.27 28.23 -10.83
N GLY A 64 -0.91 27.33 -11.74
CA GLY A 64 0.29 27.41 -12.58
C GLY A 64 1.61 27.11 -11.86
N GLN A 65 1.59 26.72 -10.58
CA GLN A 65 2.79 26.34 -9.84
C GLN A 65 3.41 25.06 -10.43
N GLN A 66 4.73 25.04 -10.60
CA GLN A 66 5.46 23.81 -10.93
C GLN A 66 5.61 22.95 -9.68
N VAL A 67 5.17 21.70 -9.77
CA VAL A 67 5.20 20.72 -8.68
C VAL A 67 5.99 19.49 -9.11
N ALA A 68 6.82 18.97 -8.23
CA ALA A 68 7.49 17.68 -8.40
C ALA A 68 6.83 16.66 -7.47
N ILE A 69 6.47 15.51 -8.01
CA ILE A 69 5.90 14.38 -7.25
C ILE A 69 6.96 13.30 -7.15
N VAL A 70 7.33 12.93 -5.92
CA VAL A 70 8.27 11.83 -5.67
C VAL A 70 7.48 10.53 -5.59
N VAL A 71 7.80 9.57 -6.46
CA VAL A 71 7.19 8.24 -6.49
C VAL A 71 8.21 7.17 -6.15
N SER A 72 7.73 6.02 -5.67
CA SER A 72 8.60 4.85 -5.46
C SER A 72 9.11 4.30 -6.79
N ASP A 73 10.31 3.73 -6.77
CA ASP A 73 10.87 3.03 -7.91
C ASP A 73 10.24 1.63 -8.09
N MET A 74 10.62 0.95 -9.17
CA MET A 74 10.07 -0.36 -9.53
C MET A 74 10.35 -1.46 -8.50
N THR A 75 11.35 -1.29 -7.62
CA THR A 75 11.70 -2.30 -6.60
C THR A 75 10.74 -2.31 -5.41
N ARG A 76 9.80 -1.37 -5.34
CA ARG A 76 8.79 -1.29 -4.28
C ARG A 76 7.43 -1.76 -4.79
N PRO A 77 6.71 -2.58 -4.01
CA PRO A 77 5.34 -2.98 -4.33
C PRO A 77 4.35 -1.83 -4.00
N CYS A 78 4.64 -0.63 -4.48
CA CYS A 78 3.80 0.55 -4.28
C CYS A 78 2.78 0.63 -5.43
N PRO A 79 1.46 0.70 -5.16
CA PRO A 79 0.43 0.79 -6.20
C PRO A 79 0.34 2.22 -6.77
N THR A 80 1.44 2.72 -7.34
CA THR A 80 1.55 4.10 -7.86
C THR A 80 0.47 4.41 -8.90
N ASP A 81 0.11 3.44 -9.73
CA ASP A 81 -0.96 3.54 -10.73
C ASP A 81 -2.34 3.83 -10.11
N ARG A 82 -2.54 3.45 -8.84
CA ARG A 82 -3.79 3.69 -8.08
C ARG A 82 -3.71 4.92 -7.19
N LEU A 83 -2.51 5.24 -6.68
CA LEU A 83 -2.27 6.39 -5.80
C LEU A 83 -2.13 7.71 -6.55
N LEU A 84 -1.44 7.71 -7.70
CA LEU A 84 -1.07 8.93 -8.41
C LEU A 84 -2.25 9.65 -9.08
N PRO A 85 -3.22 8.97 -9.72
CA PRO A 85 -4.30 9.68 -10.40
C PRO A 85 -5.13 10.57 -9.46
N PRO A 86 -5.56 10.14 -8.26
CA PRO A 86 -6.24 11.02 -7.30
C PRO A 86 -5.40 12.23 -6.85
N VAL A 87 -4.08 12.07 -6.73
CA VAL A 87 -3.18 13.19 -6.38
C VAL A 87 -3.13 14.22 -7.51
N LEU A 88 -3.07 13.76 -8.77
CA LEU A 88 -3.11 14.63 -9.94
C LEU A 88 -4.47 15.34 -10.06
N GLU A 89 -5.58 14.66 -9.75
CA GLU A 89 -6.92 15.26 -9.70
C GLU A 89 -6.99 16.42 -8.69
N GLU A 90 -6.41 16.26 -7.49
CA GLU A 90 -6.34 17.32 -6.48
C GLU A 90 -5.50 18.53 -6.93
N LEU A 91 -4.36 18.29 -7.58
CA LEU A 91 -3.49 19.34 -8.12
C LEU A 91 -4.16 20.07 -9.28
N ALA A 92 -4.79 19.34 -10.21
CA ALA A 92 -5.54 19.89 -11.32
C ALA A 92 -6.71 20.76 -10.84
N ALA A 93 -7.43 20.34 -9.79
CA ALA A 93 -8.49 21.13 -9.18
C ALA A 93 -7.99 22.47 -8.59
N ALA A 94 -6.71 22.55 -8.22
CA ALA A 94 -6.05 23.78 -7.78
C ALA A 94 -5.39 24.59 -8.92
N GLY A 95 -5.55 24.17 -10.17
CA GLY A 95 -4.99 24.83 -11.34
C GLY A 95 -3.51 24.53 -11.60
N VAL A 96 -2.98 23.44 -11.05
CA VAL A 96 -1.65 22.92 -11.38
C VAL A 96 -1.79 21.87 -12.50
N PRO A 97 -1.19 22.11 -13.70
CA PRO A 97 -1.30 21.21 -14.84
C PRO A 97 -0.44 19.95 -14.72
#